data_AF-A0A1I5DAA2-F1
#
_entry.id   AF-A0A1I5DAA2-F1
#
_cell.length_a   1.000
_cell.length_b   1.000
_cell.length_c   1.000
_cell.angle_alpha   90.00
_cell.angle_beta   90.00
_cell.angle_gamma   90.00
#
_symmetry.space_group_name_H-M   'P 1'
#
loop_
_entity.id
_entity.type
_entity.pdbx_description
1 polymer ?
#
loop_
_entity_poly.entity_id
_entity_poly.type
_entity_poly.pdbx_seq_one_letter_code
_entity_poly.pdbx_strand_id
1 'polypeptide(L)'
;MPNSRADRERGASSLEYGALIVVAALVVGVLGTLVSTKVEGHVSNAICDLFQAQCTDTQQRTSADGDGPGPEPSPSPGPPVPQPPPPKPSKEQTETESVLNETQLGRDALKWVKDHGVRVVYRAGGGSYYDGDANVFYVDTNQTPEERANTFVHEVNHAEHRDDPDIDDLSREDFIDKSIDEETEGTVEAIQNNQQLQRNRGGNSPDTLLQQEYEDAYNDAVRRENAARAKAQRPPLDAAGEKAVGEKAGRERVKQAFVNGEVVSSVDGNKYADNYGKAWDDAHDCFLWIFC
;
A
#
# COMPACT_ATOMS: atom_id res chain seq x y z
N MET A 1 -43.35 -8.79 -14.52
CA MET A 1 -43.00 -8.17 -15.82
C MET A 1 -42.35 -6.82 -15.53
N PRO A 2 -41.29 -6.46 -16.27
CA PRO A 2 -39.97 -6.19 -15.69
C PRO A 2 -39.50 -4.74 -15.86
N ASN A 3 -38.46 -4.35 -15.12
CA ASN A 3 -37.32 -3.63 -15.67
C ASN A 3 -36.12 -3.69 -14.70
N SER A 4 -35.38 -4.79 -14.81
CA SER A 4 -33.97 -4.86 -14.40
C SER A 4 -33.15 -4.07 -15.41
N ARG A 5 -32.63 -2.90 -15.01
CA ARG A 5 -31.55 -2.24 -15.74
C ARG A 5 -30.27 -2.99 -15.41
N ALA A 6 -29.72 -3.65 -16.42
CA ALA A 6 -28.37 -4.15 -16.42
C ALA A 6 -27.45 -2.94 -16.60
N ASP A 7 -26.77 -2.55 -15.54
CA ASP A 7 -25.63 -1.67 -15.66
C ASP A 7 -24.49 -2.45 -16.32
N ARG A 8 -24.06 -1.94 -17.47
CA ARG A 8 -22.96 -2.48 -18.24
C ARG A 8 -21.69 -1.96 -17.60
N GLU A 9 -21.01 -2.82 -16.86
CA GLU A 9 -19.59 -2.67 -16.58
C GLU A 9 -18.86 -2.61 -17.93
N ARG A 10 -18.41 -1.41 -18.30
CA ARG A 10 -17.40 -1.25 -19.36
C ARG A 10 -16.07 -1.46 -18.67
N GLY A 11 -15.38 -2.53 -19.01
CA GLY A 11 -14.02 -2.77 -18.56
C GLY A 11 -13.12 -1.62 -19.01
N ALA A 12 -12.54 -0.93 -18.02
CA ALA A 12 -11.38 -0.08 -18.20
C ALA A 12 -10.21 -0.92 -18.72
N SER A 13 -9.38 -0.33 -19.57
CA SER A 13 -8.39 -1.06 -20.34
C SER A 13 -7.06 -1.13 -19.57
N SER A 14 -6.32 -2.24 -19.74
CA SER A 14 -5.09 -2.58 -19.00
C SER A 14 -3.88 -1.63 -19.19
N LEU A 15 -4.07 -0.48 -19.82
CA LEU A 15 -3.06 0.57 -20.03
C LEU A 15 -3.21 1.74 -19.05
N GLU A 16 -4.37 1.91 -18.41
CA GLU A 16 -4.66 3.02 -17.48
C GLU A 16 -4.08 2.77 -16.06
N TYR A 17 -3.73 1.52 -15.71
CA TYR A 17 -3.30 1.14 -14.34
C TYR A 17 -1.77 1.11 -14.13
N GLY A 18 -0.97 1.33 -15.18
CA GLY A 18 0.49 1.37 -15.07
C GLY A 18 1.01 2.56 -14.25
N ALA A 19 0.26 3.66 -14.17
CA ALA A 19 0.60 4.84 -13.38
C ALA A 19 0.33 4.64 -11.87
N LEU A 20 -0.68 3.85 -11.50
CA LEU A 20 -1.02 3.55 -10.10
C LEU A 20 0.02 2.63 -9.43
N ILE A 21 0.60 1.68 -10.16
CA ILE A 21 1.61 0.75 -9.63
C ILE A 21 2.92 1.48 -9.25
N VAL A 22 3.23 2.62 -9.87
CA VAL A 22 4.44 3.38 -9.55
C VAL A 22 4.30 4.12 -8.23
N VAL A 23 3.08 4.51 -7.82
CA VAL A 23 2.84 5.26 -6.58
C VAL A 23 2.90 4.37 -5.34
N ALA A 24 2.29 3.18 -5.38
CA ALA A 24 2.29 2.28 -4.22
C ALA A 24 3.70 1.77 -3.88
N ALA A 25 4.63 1.71 -4.85
CA ALA A 25 6.03 1.35 -4.61
C ALA A 25 6.86 2.45 -3.90
N LEU A 26 6.32 3.66 -3.68
CA LEU A 26 7.10 4.82 -3.22
C LEU A 26 7.39 4.81 -1.71
N VAL A 27 6.58 4.11 -0.90
CA VAL A 27 6.49 4.29 0.56
C VAL A 27 7.65 3.68 1.36
N VAL A 28 8.39 2.70 0.84
CA VAL A 28 9.12 1.76 1.74
C VAL A 28 10.64 1.95 1.90
N GLY A 29 11.31 2.81 1.14
CA GLY A 29 12.77 2.89 1.20
C GLY A 29 13.40 3.95 2.12
N VAL A 30 12.73 4.44 3.17
CA VAL A 30 13.36 5.41 4.11
C VAL A 30 14.15 4.73 5.24
N LEU A 31 13.98 3.43 5.52
CA LEU A 31 14.76 2.74 6.57
C LEU A 31 15.92 1.86 6.05
N GLY A 32 16.15 1.80 4.73
CA GLY A 32 17.12 0.89 4.11
C GLY A 32 18.35 1.53 3.43
N THR A 33 18.53 2.85 3.43
CA THR A 33 19.50 3.51 2.53
C THR A 33 20.90 3.77 3.12
N LEU A 34 21.33 2.97 4.11
CA LEU A 34 22.74 2.92 4.52
C LEU A 34 23.56 1.73 3.99
N VAL A 35 23.03 0.89 3.08
CA VAL A 35 23.83 -0.19 2.48
C VAL A 35 23.58 -0.39 0.97
N SER A 36 24.59 0.03 0.21
CA SER A 36 25.08 -0.53 -1.07
C SER A 36 24.24 -0.37 -2.35
N THR A 37 24.67 0.60 -3.16
CA THR A 37 24.42 0.67 -4.60
C THR A 37 25.03 -0.54 -5.32
N LYS A 38 24.21 -1.52 -5.73
CA LYS A 38 24.45 -2.45 -6.87
C LYS A 38 23.34 -3.49 -7.00
N VAL A 39 22.19 -3.13 -7.60
CA VAL A 39 21.26 -4.14 -8.14
C VAL A 39 20.56 -3.62 -9.39
N GLU A 40 21.25 -3.59 -10.52
CA GLU A 40 20.61 -3.49 -11.85
C GLU A 40 20.78 -4.77 -12.68
N GLY A 41 21.34 -5.85 -12.12
CA GLY A 41 21.67 -7.08 -12.86
C GLY A 41 20.82 -8.32 -12.59
N HIS A 42 19.93 -8.32 -11.58
CA HIS A 42 19.38 -9.58 -11.04
C HIS A 42 17.88 -9.80 -11.25
N VAL A 43 17.11 -8.79 -11.69
CA VAL A 43 15.65 -8.91 -11.85
C VAL A 43 15.27 -9.74 -13.09
N SER A 44 16.08 -9.74 -14.15
CA SER A 44 15.76 -10.46 -15.40
C SER A 44 15.89 -11.98 -15.31
N ASN A 45 16.62 -12.52 -14.31
CA ASN A 45 16.81 -13.96 -14.17
C ASN A 45 15.78 -14.64 -13.25
N ALA A 46 15.15 -13.89 -12.33
CA ALA A 46 14.16 -14.45 -11.39
C ALA A 46 12.82 -14.77 -12.08
N ILE A 47 12.46 -14.03 -13.13
CA ILE A 47 11.22 -14.26 -13.89
C ILE A 47 11.31 -15.55 -14.72
N CYS A 48 12.50 -15.91 -15.22
CA CYS A 48 12.70 -17.13 -16.00
C CYS A 48 12.67 -18.40 -15.12
N ASP A 49 13.15 -18.33 -13.87
CA ASP A 49 13.14 -19.47 -12.94
C ASP A 49 11.74 -19.76 -12.37
N LEU A 50 10.90 -18.73 -12.19
CA LEU A 50 9.58 -18.90 -11.59
C LEU A 50 8.58 -19.64 -12.51
N PHE A 51 8.75 -19.54 -13.84
CA PHE A 51 7.78 -20.09 -14.78
C PHE A 51 8.22 -21.39 -15.46
N GLN A 52 9.46 -21.87 -15.26
CA GLN A 52 10.02 -23.03 -15.97
C GLN A 52 9.71 -23.03 -17.49
N ALA A 53 9.44 -21.86 -18.06
CA ALA A 53 9.04 -21.71 -19.44
C ALA A 53 10.33 -21.52 -20.23
N GLN A 54 10.59 -22.46 -21.14
CA GLN A 54 11.70 -22.34 -22.07
C GLN A 54 11.46 -21.11 -22.94
N CYS A 55 12.18 -20.03 -22.67
CA CYS A 55 12.30 -18.88 -23.55
C CYS A 55 13.16 -19.28 -24.76
N THR A 56 12.62 -20.14 -25.63
CA THR A 56 13.15 -20.35 -26.97
C THR A 56 12.24 -19.67 -27.97
N ASP A 57 12.81 -18.65 -28.58
CA ASP A 57 12.44 -18.09 -29.87
C ASP A 57 12.29 -19.22 -30.91
N THR A 58 11.25 -19.18 -31.76
CA THR A 58 11.11 -19.81 -33.11
C THR A 58 9.66 -20.22 -33.47
N GLN A 59 9.12 -19.48 -34.46
CA GLN A 59 8.33 -19.91 -35.63
C GLN A 59 6.97 -20.64 -35.51
N GLN A 60 5.96 -19.97 -36.09
CA GLN A 60 5.28 -20.38 -37.33
C GLN A 60 4.86 -21.85 -37.44
N ARG A 61 3.55 -22.13 -37.36
CA ARG A 61 2.94 -23.22 -38.13
C ARG A 61 1.46 -22.97 -38.45
N THR A 62 1.17 -23.36 -39.67
CA THR A 62 -0.05 -23.25 -40.48
C THR A 62 -1.13 -24.26 -40.11
N SER A 63 -2.33 -23.94 -40.57
CA SER A 63 -3.60 -24.69 -40.59
C SER A 63 -3.51 -26.18 -40.93
N ALA A 64 -4.42 -26.97 -40.35
CA ALA A 64 -4.96 -28.19 -40.96
C ALA A 64 -6.38 -28.49 -40.43
N ASP A 65 -7.36 -28.38 -41.33
CA ASP A 65 -8.71 -28.94 -41.18
C ASP A 65 -8.64 -30.48 -41.16
N GLY A 66 -9.38 -31.09 -40.24
CA GLY A 66 -9.50 -32.55 -40.15
C GLY A 66 -10.81 -32.97 -39.46
N ASP A 67 -11.74 -33.48 -40.27
CA ASP A 67 -12.96 -34.17 -39.85
C ASP A 67 -12.63 -35.35 -38.92
N GLY A 68 -13.07 -35.24 -37.66
CA GLY A 68 -12.87 -36.23 -36.60
C GLY A 68 -14.18 -36.93 -36.18
N PRO A 69 -14.15 -38.23 -35.85
CA PRO A 69 -15.32 -39.05 -35.55
C PRO A 69 -16.04 -38.61 -34.28
N GLY A 70 -17.35 -38.90 -34.25
CA GLY A 70 -18.34 -38.36 -33.30
C GLY A 70 -18.04 -38.58 -31.81
N PRO A 71 -18.69 -37.79 -30.95
CA PRO A 71 -18.35 -37.65 -29.53
C PRO A 71 -18.56 -38.96 -28.77
N GLU A 72 -17.48 -39.50 -28.21
CA GLU A 72 -17.56 -40.49 -27.16
C GLU A 72 -18.30 -39.92 -25.93
N PRO A 73 -19.13 -40.73 -25.25
CA PRO A 73 -19.84 -40.30 -24.06
C PRO A 73 -18.84 -39.86 -22.98
N SER A 74 -18.97 -38.62 -22.52
CA SER A 74 -18.11 -38.07 -21.48
C SER A 74 -18.17 -38.94 -20.22
N PRO A 75 -17.01 -39.40 -19.69
CA PRO A 75 -16.97 -40.15 -18.45
C PRO A 75 -17.58 -39.31 -17.32
N SER A 76 -18.39 -39.95 -16.48
CA SER A 76 -18.97 -39.29 -15.30
C SER A 76 -17.87 -38.62 -14.47
N PRO A 77 -18.11 -37.39 -13.95
CA PRO A 77 -17.13 -36.71 -13.11
C PRO A 77 -16.73 -37.63 -11.96
N GLY A 78 -15.43 -37.95 -11.89
CA GLY A 78 -14.89 -38.69 -10.76
C GLY A 78 -15.15 -37.95 -9.45
N PRO A 79 -15.05 -38.65 -8.31
CA PRO A 79 -15.16 -38.00 -7.00
C PRO A 79 -14.18 -36.82 -6.91
N PRO A 80 -14.57 -35.70 -6.26
CA PRO A 80 -13.73 -34.53 -6.15
C PRO A 80 -12.37 -34.92 -5.57
N VAL A 81 -11.29 -34.59 -6.29
CA VAL A 81 -9.93 -34.79 -5.80
C VAL A 81 -9.78 -33.95 -4.53
N PRO A 82 -9.33 -34.53 -3.39
CA PRO A 82 -9.07 -33.75 -2.19
C PRO A 82 -8.13 -32.60 -2.51
N GLN A 83 -8.54 -31.36 -2.20
CA GLN A 83 -7.67 -30.21 -2.36
C GLN A 83 -6.45 -30.37 -1.44
N PRO A 84 -5.23 -30.04 -1.92
CA PRO A 84 -4.06 -30.02 -1.06
C PRO A 84 -4.30 -29.12 0.16
N PRO A 85 -3.78 -29.47 1.34
CA PRO A 85 -3.84 -28.57 2.49
C PRO A 85 -3.16 -27.25 2.13
N PRO A 86 -3.63 -26.12 2.69
CA PRO A 86 -2.99 -24.84 2.47
C PRO A 86 -1.51 -24.90 2.90
N PRO A 87 -0.61 -24.19 2.20
CA PRO A 87 0.79 -24.12 2.59
C PRO A 87 0.90 -23.55 4.01
N LYS A 88 1.89 -24.03 4.76
CA LYS A 88 2.20 -23.46 6.08
C LYS A 88 2.68 -22.01 5.92
N PRO A 89 2.33 -21.10 6.83
CA PRO A 89 2.89 -19.74 6.84
C PRO A 89 4.42 -19.76 6.85
N SER A 90 5.03 -18.77 6.19
CA SER A 90 6.48 -18.58 6.29
C SER A 90 6.88 -18.09 7.69
N LYS A 91 8.18 -18.14 8.00
CA LYS A 91 8.71 -17.58 9.24
C LYS A 91 8.42 -16.08 9.29
N GLU A 92 8.64 -15.40 8.18
CA GLU A 92 8.47 -13.98 7.97
C GLU A 92 7.02 -13.54 8.21
N GLN A 93 6.06 -14.32 7.69
CA GLN A 93 4.65 -14.12 7.94
C GLN A 93 4.32 -14.28 9.42
N THR A 94 4.78 -15.38 10.03
CA THR A 94 4.50 -15.68 11.44
C THR A 94 5.03 -14.59 12.37
N GLU A 95 6.25 -14.09 12.11
CA GLU A 95 6.86 -13.00 12.89
C GLU A 95 6.09 -11.69 12.72
N THR A 96 5.75 -11.31 11.49
CA THR A 96 5.02 -10.06 11.20
C THR A 96 3.63 -10.08 11.84
N GLU A 97 2.87 -11.16 11.65
CA GLU A 97 1.54 -11.34 12.25
C GLU A 97 1.62 -11.37 13.78
N SER A 98 2.68 -11.94 14.36
CA SER A 98 2.89 -11.91 15.82
C SER A 98 2.98 -10.48 16.33
N VAL A 99 3.73 -9.60 15.66
CA VAL A 99 3.87 -8.19 16.03
C VAL A 99 2.56 -7.42 15.83
N LEU A 100 1.89 -7.60 14.68
CA LEU A 100 0.59 -6.99 14.40
C LEU A 100 -0.48 -7.34 15.45
N ASN A 101 -0.45 -8.57 15.98
CA ASN A 101 -1.39 -8.99 17.00
C ASN A 101 -1.20 -8.32 18.37
N GLU A 102 -0.05 -7.67 18.61
CA GLU A 102 0.21 -6.96 19.87
C GLU A 102 -0.61 -5.67 19.98
N THR A 103 -0.99 -5.04 18.87
CA THR A 103 -1.67 -3.73 18.84
C THR A 103 -3.12 -3.85 18.38
N GLN A 104 -3.96 -2.85 18.70
CA GLN A 104 -5.33 -2.82 18.18
C GLN A 104 -5.33 -2.53 16.67
N LEU A 105 -4.55 -1.54 16.22
CA LEU A 105 -4.42 -1.18 14.80
C LEU A 105 -3.92 -2.37 13.95
N GLY A 106 -2.90 -3.10 14.43
CA GLY A 106 -2.39 -4.26 13.70
C GLY A 106 -3.40 -5.41 13.61
N ARG A 107 -4.21 -5.63 14.66
CA ARG A 107 -5.31 -6.60 14.61
C ARG A 107 -6.42 -6.17 13.65
N ASP A 108 -6.75 -4.89 13.62
CA ASP A 108 -7.77 -4.34 12.72
C ASP A 108 -7.30 -4.44 11.26
N ALA A 109 -6.04 -4.12 10.97
CA ALA A 109 -5.40 -4.31 9.67
C ALA A 109 -5.43 -5.79 9.21
N LEU A 110 -5.04 -6.73 10.07
CA LEU A 110 -5.12 -8.16 9.78
C LEU A 110 -6.56 -8.62 9.50
N LYS A 111 -7.51 -8.08 10.27
CA LYS A 111 -8.93 -8.36 10.08
C LYS A 111 -9.42 -7.82 8.73
N TRP A 112 -9.05 -6.60 8.37
CA TRP A 112 -9.44 -5.99 7.11
C TRP A 112 -8.95 -6.81 5.91
N VAL A 113 -7.66 -7.16 5.87
CA VAL A 113 -7.05 -8.00 4.82
C VAL A 113 -7.80 -9.32 4.66
N LYS A 114 -8.14 -9.96 5.78
CA LYS A 114 -8.89 -11.21 5.79
C LYS A 114 -10.32 -11.03 5.26
N ASP A 115 -11.02 -10.00 5.73
CA ASP A 115 -12.41 -9.74 5.35
C ASP A 115 -12.55 -9.38 3.86
N HIS A 116 -11.52 -8.76 3.27
CA HIS A 116 -11.48 -8.35 1.87
C HIS A 116 -10.77 -9.36 0.96
N GLY A 117 -10.35 -10.51 1.51
CA GLY A 117 -9.71 -11.58 0.73
C GLY A 117 -8.40 -11.16 0.07
N VAL A 118 -7.69 -10.18 0.64
CA VAL A 118 -6.40 -9.71 0.13
C VAL A 118 -5.34 -10.78 0.37
N ARG A 119 -4.61 -11.15 -0.68
CA ARG A 119 -3.53 -12.13 -0.57
C ARG A 119 -2.24 -11.45 -0.11
N VAL A 120 -1.59 -11.98 0.93
CA VAL A 120 -0.30 -11.43 1.41
C VAL A 120 0.85 -12.30 0.91
N VAL A 121 1.87 -11.66 0.32
CA VAL A 121 3.08 -12.29 -0.23
C VAL A 121 4.31 -11.65 0.42
N TYR A 122 5.02 -12.45 1.21
CA TYR A 122 6.30 -12.07 1.80
C TYR A 122 7.43 -12.38 0.83
N ARG A 123 8.24 -11.38 0.46
CA ARG A 123 9.39 -11.53 -0.43
C ARG A 123 10.53 -10.60 -0.06
N ALA A 124 11.76 -10.96 -0.39
CA ALA A 124 12.91 -10.09 -0.14
C ALA A 124 13.07 -9.03 -1.23
N GLY A 125 13.18 -7.77 -0.82
CA GLY A 125 13.41 -6.63 -1.70
C GLY A 125 12.17 -6.16 -2.48
N GLY A 126 12.35 -5.04 -3.19
CA GLY A 126 11.31 -4.43 -4.02
C GLY A 126 10.29 -3.59 -3.26
N GLY A 127 10.46 -3.41 -1.94
CA GLY A 127 9.51 -2.67 -1.11
C GLY A 127 8.24 -3.46 -0.81
N SER A 128 7.46 -2.91 0.13
CA SER A 128 6.09 -3.33 0.36
C SER A 128 5.15 -2.42 -0.40
N TYR A 129 4.05 -2.97 -0.91
CA TYR A 129 3.00 -2.21 -1.59
C TYR A 129 1.73 -3.05 -1.74
N TYR A 130 0.59 -2.39 -1.91
CA TYR A 130 -0.63 -3.00 -2.42
C TYR A 130 -0.71 -2.97 -3.95
N ASP A 131 -0.99 -4.12 -4.53
CA ASP A 131 -1.40 -4.28 -5.94
C ASP A 131 -2.92 -4.46 -5.99
N GLY A 132 -3.63 -3.37 -6.34
CA GLY A 132 -5.09 -3.33 -6.41
C GLY A 132 -5.69 -4.26 -7.46
N ASP A 133 -5.00 -4.45 -8.60
CA ASP A 133 -5.47 -5.28 -9.70
C ASP A 133 -5.39 -6.78 -9.34
N ALA A 134 -4.28 -7.19 -8.73
CA ALA A 134 -4.10 -8.56 -8.29
C ALA A 134 -4.80 -8.87 -6.96
N ASN A 135 -5.21 -7.82 -6.23
CA ASN A 135 -5.64 -7.87 -4.83
C ASN A 135 -4.59 -8.53 -3.91
N VAL A 136 -3.34 -8.05 -4.01
CA VAL A 136 -2.17 -8.64 -3.35
C VAL A 136 -1.37 -7.59 -2.58
N PHE A 137 -1.05 -7.88 -1.32
CA PHE A 137 0.01 -7.19 -0.59
C PHE A 137 1.35 -7.87 -0.78
N TYR A 138 2.33 -7.12 -1.23
CA TYR A 138 3.72 -7.53 -1.17
C TYR A 138 4.34 -6.92 0.09
N VAL A 139 5.02 -7.74 0.89
CA VAL A 139 5.69 -7.30 2.13
C VAL A 139 7.18 -7.60 2.01
N ASP A 140 8.02 -6.57 2.12
CA ASP A 140 9.48 -6.70 2.03
C ASP A 140 10.05 -7.37 3.29
N THR A 141 10.69 -8.52 3.12
CA THR A 141 11.28 -9.31 4.21
C THR A 141 12.67 -8.82 4.64
N ASN A 142 13.22 -7.79 4.01
CA ASN A 142 14.48 -7.15 4.45
C ASN A 142 14.29 -6.23 5.67
N GLN A 143 13.04 -5.88 5.98
CA GLN A 143 12.65 -5.13 7.16
C GLN A 143 12.59 -6.02 8.42
N THR A 144 12.80 -5.40 9.58
CA THR A 144 12.53 -6.05 10.87
C THR A 144 11.04 -6.40 11.02
N PRO A 145 10.65 -7.35 11.91
CA PRO A 145 9.23 -7.64 12.17
C PRO A 145 8.40 -6.39 12.54
N GLU A 146 8.97 -5.46 13.30
CA GLU A 146 8.34 -4.21 13.71
C GLU A 146 8.13 -3.26 12.53
N GLU A 147 9.15 -3.06 11.70
CA GLU A 147 9.04 -2.24 10.48
C GLU A 147 8.02 -2.83 9.50
N ARG A 148 8.00 -4.16 9.33
CA ARG A 148 6.99 -4.83 8.49
C ARG A 148 5.59 -4.63 9.03
N ALA A 149 5.40 -4.71 10.35
CA ALA A 149 4.09 -4.51 10.95
C ALA A 149 3.59 -3.07 10.75
N ASN A 150 4.46 -2.07 10.93
CA ASN A 150 4.10 -0.67 10.67
C ASN A 150 3.82 -0.42 9.18
N THR A 151 4.65 -0.96 8.30
CA THR A 151 4.44 -0.89 6.84
C THR A 151 3.13 -1.58 6.45
N PHE A 152 2.82 -2.74 7.02
CA PHE A 152 1.59 -3.46 6.73
C PHE A 152 0.34 -2.65 7.09
N VAL A 153 0.36 -1.92 8.21
CA VAL A 153 -0.75 -1.01 8.58
C VAL A 153 -0.87 0.12 7.55
N HIS A 154 0.26 0.70 7.11
CA HIS A 154 0.26 1.70 6.04
C HIS A 154 -0.32 1.16 4.73
N GLU A 155 0.06 -0.04 4.28
CA GLU A 155 -0.48 -0.63 3.05
C GLU A 155 -1.98 -0.93 3.14
N VAL A 156 -2.49 -1.25 4.33
CA VAL A 156 -3.95 -1.39 4.53
C VAL A 156 -4.66 -0.06 4.29
N ASN A 157 -4.09 1.07 4.73
CA ASN A 157 -4.65 2.39 4.44
C ASN A 157 -4.78 2.63 2.92
N HIS A 158 -3.75 2.32 2.13
CA HIS A 158 -3.84 2.41 0.66
C HIS A 158 -4.93 1.52 0.08
N ALA A 159 -5.08 0.31 0.61
CA ALA A 159 -6.08 -0.63 0.12
C ALA A 159 -7.51 -0.22 0.48
N GLU A 160 -7.70 0.39 1.64
CA GLU A 160 -8.97 0.99 2.08
C GLU A 160 -9.39 2.18 1.21
N HIS A 161 -8.41 2.93 0.70
CA HIS A 161 -8.60 4.14 -0.10
C HIS A 161 -8.30 3.95 -1.59
N ARG A 162 -8.21 2.70 -2.08
CA ARG A 162 -7.78 2.41 -3.46
C ARG A 162 -8.54 3.17 -4.57
N ASP A 163 -9.79 3.56 -4.29
CA ASP A 163 -10.71 4.24 -5.21
C ASP A 163 -10.87 5.75 -4.86
N ASP A 164 -10.08 6.30 -3.92
CA ASP A 164 -10.06 7.73 -3.52
C ASP A 164 -8.64 8.16 -3.10
N PRO A 165 -7.97 9.06 -3.83
CA PRO A 165 -8.51 9.93 -4.85
C PRO A 165 -8.67 9.30 -6.23
N ASP A 166 -9.86 9.48 -6.83
CA ASP A 166 -10.11 9.18 -8.23
C ASP A 166 -9.45 10.24 -9.12
N ILE A 167 -8.52 9.80 -9.97
CA ILE A 167 -7.73 10.64 -10.85
C ILE A 167 -8.58 11.30 -11.95
N ASP A 168 -9.66 10.65 -12.40
CA ASP A 168 -10.49 11.11 -13.51
C ASP A 168 -11.54 12.15 -13.06
N ASP A 169 -11.88 12.15 -11.77
CA ASP A 169 -12.96 12.99 -11.20
C ASP A 169 -12.45 14.29 -10.57
N LEU A 170 -11.14 14.43 -10.39
CA LEU A 170 -10.53 15.53 -9.64
C LEU A 170 -9.71 16.47 -10.53
N SER A 171 -9.66 17.74 -10.12
CA SER A 171 -8.66 18.65 -10.67
C SER A 171 -7.26 18.17 -10.27
N ARG A 172 -6.24 18.52 -11.06
CA ARG A 172 -4.85 18.19 -10.76
C ARG A 172 -4.44 18.58 -9.33
N GLU A 173 -4.83 19.76 -8.88
CA GLU A 173 -4.50 20.26 -7.54
C GLU A 173 -5.23 19.48 -6.45
N ASP A 174 -6.53 19.18 -6.65
CA ASP A 174 -7.32 18.40 -5.69
C ASP A 174 -6.86 16.95 -5.61
N PHE A 175 -6.46 16.35 -6.73
CA PHE A 175 -5.88 15.00 -6.78
C PHE A 175 -4.59 14.95 -5.96
N ILE A 176 -3.65 15.87 -6.21
CA ILE A 176 -2.39 15.94 -5.45
C ILE A 176 -2.65 16.12 -3.95
N ASP A 177 -3.52 17.06 -3.55
CA ASP A 177 -3.79 17.32 -2.13
C ASP A 177 -4.40 16.10 -1.43
N LYS A 178 -5.37 15.44 -2.08
CA LYS A 178 -5.98 14.22 -1.55
C LYS A 178 -5.01 13.04 -1.48
N SER A 179 -4.19 12.82 -2.50
CA SER A 179 -3.19 11.74 -2.47
C SER A 179 -2.18 11.96 -1.34
N ILE A 180 -1.78 13.22 -1.11
CA ILE A 180 -0.92 13.56 0.02
C ILE A 180 -1.64 13.36 1.37
N ASP A 181 -2.95 13.61 1.44
CA ASP A 181 -3.74 13.33 2.63
C ASP A 181 -3.83 11.83 2.94
N GLU A 182 -3.94 10.98 1.92
CA GLU A 182 -3.91 9.51 2.03
C GLU A 182 -2.57 9.02 2.58
N GLU A 183 -1.44 9.45 2.00
CA GLU A 183 -0.08 9.15 2.48
C GLU A 183 0.15 9.61 3.93
N THR A 184 -0.40 10.79 4.25
CA THR A 184 -0.36 11.34 5.60
C THR A 184 -1.09 10.44 6.58
N GLU A 185 -2.28 9.96 6.22
CA GLU A 185 -3.09 9.09 7.06
C GLU A 185 -2.40 7.74 7.30
N GLY A 186 -1.95 7.05 6.23
CA GLY A 186 -1.21 5.80 6.36
C GLY A 186 0.04 5.93 7.22
N THR A 187 0.78 7.03 7.09
CA THR A 187 1.96 7.31 7.93
C THR A 187 1.58 7.56 9.39
N VAL A 188 0.51 8.33 9.64
CA VAL A 188 0.01 8.56 11.00
C VAL A 188 -0.45 7.26 11.66
N GLU A 189 -1.14 6.38 10.94
CA GLU A 189 -1.56 5.08 11.46
C GLU A 189 -0.37 4.17 11.76
N ALA A 190 0.66 4.15 10.90
CA ALA A 190 1.90 3.44 11.16
C ALA A 190 2.62 3.96 12.42
N ILE A 191 2.68 5.29 12.61
CA ILE A 191 3.21 5.92 13.84
C ILE A 191 2.39 5.48 15.06
N GLN A 192 1.06 5.56 14.99
CA GLN A 192 0.18 5.19 16.10
C GLN A 192 0.27 3.69 16.44
N ASN A 193 0.46 2.83 15.43
CA ASN A 193 0.73 1.41 15.62
C ASN A 193 2.06 1.21 16.37
N ASN A 194 3.13 1.89 15.94
CA ASN A 194 4.42 1.80 16.60
C ASN A 194 4.39 2.32 18.04
N GLN A 195 3.64 3.39 18.31
CA GLN A 195 3.42 3.89 19.67
C GLN A 195 2.68 2.87 20.55
N GLN A 196 1.73 2.11 20.00
CA GLN A 196 1.09 1.01 20.73
C GLN A 196 2.09 -0.11 21.05
N LEU A 197 2.94 -0.49 20.08
CA LEU A 197 4.02 -1.46 20.26
C LEU A 197 4.98 -1.02 21.37
N GLN A 198 5.49 0.21 21.29
CA GLN A 198 6.37 0.80 22.29
C GLN A 198 5.71 0.76 23.67
N ARG A 199 4.44 1.19 23.82
CA ARG A 199 3.73 1.10 25.10
C ARG A 199 3.63 -0.33 25.63
N ASN A 200 3.29 -1.29 24.79
CA ASN A 200 3.16 -2.70 25.18
C ASN A 200 4.49 -3.35 25.56
N ARG A 201 5.60 -2.86 25.01
CA ARG A 201 6.96 -3.39 25.21
C ARG A 201 7.84 -2.55 26.14
N GLY A 202 7.26 -1.54 26.80
CA GLY A 202 7.97 -0.67 27.74
C GLY A 202 8.96 0.32 27.10
N GLY A 203 8.74 0.72 25.84
CA GLY A 203 9.48 1.76 25.13
C GLY A 203 10.70 1.29 24.33
N ASN A 204 10.90 -0.02 24.18
CA ASN A 204 12.11 -0.59 23.58
C ASN A 204 12.08 -0.72 22.03
N SER A 205 10.97 -0.38 21.37
CA SER A 205 10.89 -0.42 19.91
C SER A 205 11.43 0.88 19.31
N PRO A 206 12.24 0.82 18.24
CA PRO A 206 12.72 2.02 17.56
C PRO A 206 11.56 2.82 16.97
N ASP A 207 11.79 4.12 16.77
CA ASP A 207 10.82 5.00 16.13
C ASP A 207 10.65 4.66 14.64
N THR A 208 9.46 4.88 14.12
CA THR A 208 9.19 4.81 12.67
C THR A 208 9.36 6.18 12.01
N LEU A 209 9.22 6.22 10.68
CA LEU A 209 9.34 7.43 9.87
C LEU A 209 8.45 8.55 10.44
N LEU A 210 9.04 9.74 10.63
CA LEU A 210 8.39 10.95 11.14
C LEU A 210 7.76 10.85 12.55
N GLN A 211 7.99 9.75 13.29
CA GLN A 211 7.36 9.58 14.60
C GLN A 211 7.79 10.67 15.60
N GLN A 212 9.09 10.98 15.68
CA GLN A 212 9.59 12.00 16.60
C GLN A 212 9.01 13.38 16.25
N GLU A 213 8.97 13.71 14.96
CA GLU A 213 8.40 14.96 14.45
C GLU A 213 6.91 15.08 14.76
N TYR A 214 6.16 13.99 14.57
CA TYR A 214 4.75 13.89 14.95
C TYR A 214 4.57 14.12 16.46
N GLU A 215 5.36 13.45 17.29
CA GLU A 215 5.28 13.54 18.76
C GLU A 215 5.67 14.93 19.29
N ASP A 216 6.67 15.56 18.69
CA ASP A 216 7.08 16.92 19.03
C ASP A 216 5.98 17.94 18.68
N ALA A 217 5.39 17.82 17.50
CA ALA A 217 4.28 18.67 17.07
C ALA A 217 3.02 18.47 17.94
N TYR A 218 2.71 17.21 18.27
CA TYR A 218 1.65 16.85 19.21
C TYR A 218 1.86 17.55 20.56
N ASN A 219 3.04 17.34 21.16
CA ASN A 219 3.35 17.83 22.50
C ASN A 219 3.38 19.37 22.53
N ASP A 220 3.91 20.00 21.50
CA ASP A 220 3.95 21.46 21.39
C ASP A 220 2.56 22.09 21.26
N ALA A 221 1.67 21.50 20.46
CA ALA A 221 0.31 22.00 20.31
C ALA A 221 -0.47 21.91 21.64
N VAL A 222 -0.37 20.80 22.36
CA VAL A 222 -1.00 20.63 23.68
C VAL A 222 -0.48 21.66 24.68
N ARG A 223 0.85 21.87 24.75
CA ARG A 223 1.45 22.90 25.62
C ARG A 223 0.95 24.30 25.28
N ARG A 224 0.91 24.67 23.99
CA ARG A 224 0.48 25.99 23.54
C ARG A 224 -1.00 26.24 23.87
N GLU A 225 -1.88 25.28 23.62
CA GLU A 225 -3.30 25.40 23.94
C GLU A 225 -3.53 25.52 25.45
N ASN A 226 -2.88 24.68 26.27
CA ASN A 226 -2.97 24.78 27.72
C ASN A 226 -2.45 26.13 28.26
N ALA A 227 -1.37 26.67 27.68
CA ALA A 227 -0.87 28.00 28.03
C ALA A 227 -1.85 29.13 27.64
N ALA A 228 -2.51 29.02 26.48
CA ALA A 228 -3.53 29.98 26.04
C ALA A 228 -4.77 29.93 26.96
N ARG A 229 -5.22 28.72 27.33
CA ARG A 229 -6.32 28.51 28.27
C ARG A 229 -6.02 29.08 29.65
N ALA A 230 -4.81 28.90 30.15
CA ALA A 230 -4.37 29.49 31.42
C ALA A 230 -4.43 31.04 31.40
N LYS A 231 -3.96 31.67 30.31
CA LYS A 231 -4.08 33.14 30.12
C LYS A 231 -5.54 33.61 30.10
N ALA A 232 -6.43 32.79 29.55
CA ALA A 232 -7.87 33.03 29.51
C ALA A 232 -8.61 32.57 30.77
N GLN A 233 -7.90 32.15 31.84
CA GLN A 233 -8.49 31.62 33.08
C GLN A 233 -9.45 30.43 32.86
N ARG A 234 -9.18 29.61 31.84
CA ARG A 234 -9.91 28.37 31.54
C ARG A 234 -9.16 27.18 32.14
N PRO A 235 -9.86 26.10 32.56
CA PRO A 235 -9.19 24.86 32.97
C PRO A 235 -8.36 24.29 31.81
N PRO A 236 -7.27 23.55 32.06
CA PRO A 236 -6.52 22.87 31.01
C PRO A 236 -7.43 21.91 30.20
N LEU A 237 -6.91 21.44 29.07
CA LEU A 237 -7.52 20.36 28.32
C LEU A 237 -7.62 19.11 29.20
N ASP A 238 -8.68 18.32 28.99
CA ASP A 238 -8.74 16.94 29.48
C ASP A 238 -8.02 16.00 28.50
N ALA A 239 -7.90 14.71 28.85
CA ALA A 239 -7.17 13.75 28.01
C ALA A 239 -7.72 13.65 26.57
N ALA A 240 -9.04 13.78 26.39
CA ALA A 240 -9.65 13.75 25.06
C ALA A 240 -9.31 15.03 24.27
N GLY A 241 -9.33 16.19 24.91
CA GLY A 241 -8.92 17.46 24.31
C GLY A 241 -7.44 17.50 23.96
N GLU A 242 -6.57 16.96 24.83
CA GLU A 242 -5.14 16.83 24.54
C GLU A 242 -4.89 15.93 23.33
N LYS A 243 -5.57 14.77 23.27
CA LYS A 243 -5.53 13.86 22.12
C LYS A 243 -5.95 14.57 20.84
N ALA A 244 -7.12 15.22 20.82
CA ALA A 244 -7.62 15.88 19.61
C ALA A 244 -6.72 17.01 19.11
N VAL A 245 -6.20 17.86 20.02
CA VAL A 245 -5.30 18.97 19.66
C VAL A 245 -3.95 18.44 19.18
N GLY A 246 -3.41 17.45 19.90
CA GLY A 246 -2.12 16.86 19.57
C GLY A 246 -2.15 16.07 18.26
N GLU A 247 -3.14 15.20 18.04
CA GLU A 247 -3.28 14.40 16.81
C GLU A 247 -3.44 15.30 15.58
N LYS A 248 -4.23 16.37 15.69
CA LYS A 248 -4.37 17.35 14.61
C LYS A 248 -3.01 17.99 14.25
N ALA A 249 -2.21 18.37 15.23
CA ALA A 249 -0.92 19.00 15.00
C ALA A 249 0.14 18.00 14.49
N GLY A 250 0.12 16.77 15.01
CA GLY A 250 0.97 15.69 14.52
C GLY A 250 0.66 15.36 13.05
N ARG A 251 -0.61 15.17 12.69
CA ARG A 251 -1.05 14.94 11.30
C ARG A 251 -0.60 16.07 10.38
N GLU A 252 -0.82 17.32 10.78
CA GLU A 252 -0.39 18.47 9.99
C GLU A 252 1.14 18.46 9.77
N ARG A 253 1.94 18.13 10.79
CA ARG A 253 3.39 18.04 10.66
C ARG A 253 3.83 16.96 9.67
N VAL A 254 3.15 15.82 9.67
CA VAL A 254 3.38 14.73 8.70
C VAL A 254 3.00 15.20 7.28
N LYS A 255 1.82 15.81 7.10
CA LYS A 255 1.39 16.37 5.80
C LYS A 255 2.42 17.36 5.25
N GLN A 256 2.91 18.27 6.10
CA GLN A 256 3.94 19.24 5.70
C GLN A 256 5.23 18.58 5.22
N ALA A 257 5.63 17.45 5.79
CA ALA A 257 6.83 16.72 5.39
C ALA A 257 6.72 16.17 3.95
N PHE A 258 5.53 15.71 3.56
CA PHE A 258 5.26 15.29 2.18
C PHE A 258 5.18 16.48 1.23
N VAL A 259 4.44 17.53 1.62
CA VAL A 259 4.24 18.74 0.78
C VAL A 259 5.56 19.46 0.49
N ASN A 260 6.45 19.59 1.48
CA ASN A 260 7.70 20.33 1.31
C ASN A 260 8.83 19.49 0.69
N GLY A 261 8.65 18.17 0.59
CA GLY A 261 9.65 17.23 0.07
C GLY A 261 10.73 16.82 1.08
N GLU A 262 10.46 16.93 2.38
CA GLU A 262 11.26 16.29 3.44
C GLU A 262 11.16 14.76 3.33
N VAL A 263 9.97 14.26 3.00
CA VAL A 263 9.77 12.88 2.57
C VAL A 263 9.72 12.87 1.04
N VAL A 264 10.58 12.03 0.46
CA VAL A 264 10.66 11.79 -0.98
C VAL A 264 10.42 10.32 -1.27
N SER A 265 9.98 10.04 -2.50
CA SER A 265 9.84 8.69 -2.99
C SER A 265 11.16 7.94 -2.88
N SER A 266 11.09 6.71 -2.40
CA SER A 266 12.28 5.86 -2.30
C SER A 266 12.75 5.25 -3.62
N VAL A 267 11.91 5.28 -4.66
CA VAL A 267 12.21 4.67 -5.96
C VAL A 267 13.05 5.61 -6.83
N ASP A 268 12.65 6.87 -6.90
CA ASP A 268 13.21 7.87 -7.82
C ASP A 268 13.76 9.12 -7.13
N GLY A 269 13.54 9.28 -5.81
CA GLY A 269 13.97 10.45 -5.05
C GLY A 269 13.15 11.72 -5.32
N ASN A 270 12.07 11.63 -6.09
CA ASN A 270 11.20 12.77 -6.40
C ASN A 270 10.27 13.07 -5.21
N LYS A 271 9.76 14.30 -5.17
CA LYS A 271 8.74 14.67 -4.19
C LYS A 271 7.43 13.99 -4.53
N TYR A 272 6.67 13.61 -3.51
CA TYR A 272 5.36 12.99 -3.70
C TYR A 272 4.42 13.86 -4.53
N ALA A 273 4.34 15.16 -4.24
CA ALA A 273 3.50 16.08 -5.02
C ALA A 273 3.88 16.15 -6.51
N ASP A 274 5.18 16.03 -6.83
CA ASP A 274 5.65 16.02 -8.22
C ASP A 274 5.25 14.70 -8.91
N ASN A 275 5.37 13.56 -8.20
CA ASN A 275 4.97 12.25 -8.70
C ASN A 275 3.45 12.15 -8.94
N TYR A 276 2.62 12.62 -8.01
CA TYR A 276 1.17 12.67 -8.20
C TYR A 276 0.76 13.63 -9.31
N GLY A 277 1.41 14.80 -9.40
CA GLY A 277 1.15 15.74 -10.48
C GLY A 277 1.46 15.13 -11.84
N LYS A 278 2.58 14.42 -11.95
CA LYS A 278 2.94 13.68 -13.17
C LYS A 278 1.95 12.57 -13.49
N ALA A 279 1.50 11.80 -12.49
CA ALA A 279 0.50 10.75 -12.71
C ALA A 279 -0.80 11.33 -13.26
N TRP A 280 -1.27 12.45 -12.71
CA TRP A 280 -2.44 13.17 -13.22
C TRP A 280 -2.22 13.68 -14.65
N ASP A 281 -1.08 14.31 -14.93
CA ASP A 281 -0.72 14.82 -16.26
C ASP A 281 -0.70 13.67 -17.29
N ASP A 282 -0.06 12.55 -16.97
CA ASP A 282 0.05 11.38 -17.85
C ASP A 282 -1.33 10.76 -18.16
N ALA A 283 -2.26 10.74 -17.19
CA ALA A 283 -3.62 10.24 -17.39
C ALA A 283 -4.48 11.15 -18.30
N HIS A 284 -4.19 12.46 -18.32
CA HIS A 284 -5.00 13.46 -19.03
C HIS A 284 -4.36 13.97 -20.34
N ASP A 285 -3.06 13.76 -20.55
CA ASP A 285 -2.33 14.18 -21.75
C ASP A 285 -2.57 13.28 -22.99
N CYS A 286 -3.30 12.18 -22.85
CA CYS A 286 -3.69 11.29 -23.95
C CYS A 286 -4.58 11.96 -25.03
N PHE A 287 -5.01 13.22 -24.85
CA PHE A 287 -5.90 13.91 -25.80
C PHE A 287 -5.21 14.46 -27.07
N LEU A 288 -3.88 14.52 -27.15
CA LEU A 288 -3.18 15.18 -28.27
C LEU A 288 -2.49 14.27 -29.28
N TRP A 289 -2.57 12.94 -29.12
CA TRP A 289 -2.08 12.00 -30.13
C TRP A 289 -3.20 11.10 -30.60
N ILE A 290 -3.64 11.36 -31.84
CA ILE A 290 -4.37 10.41 -32.68
C ILE A 290 -3.74 9.02 -32.46
N PHE A 291 -4.51 8.02 -32.02
CA PHE A 291 -4.13 6.61 -31.75
C PHE A 291 -3.79 6.20 -30.30
N CYS A 292 -4.68 6.46 -29.35
CA CYS A 292 -4.91 5.56 -28.21
C CYS A 292 -6.25 4.84 -28.39
#